data_AF-A2F3P0-F1
#
_entry.id   AF-A2F3P0-F1
#
_cell.length_a   1.000
_cell.length_b   1.000
_cell.length_c   1.000
_cell.angle_alpha   90.00
_cell.angle_beta   90.00
_cell.angle_gamma   90.00
#
_symmetry.space_group_name_H-M   'P 1'
#
loop_
_entity.id
_entity.type
_entity.pdbx_description
1 polymer ?
#
loop_
_entity_poly.entity_id
_entity_poly.type
_entity_poly.pdbx_seq_one_letter_code
_entity_poly.pdbx_strand_id
1 'polypeptide(L)'
;MSDCLKYQKPNKTCMTYAIISHNIDFITFLMNEYNIKINLEFSGMFNNLESFLVYFDQTDDFNKCFVFSPIFNIPSLCEYFLSHGVEINAKDKYGKTVLYMAAC
;
A
#
# COMPACT_ATOMS: atom_id res chain seq x y z
N MET A 1 -21.47 4.27 -8.02
CA MET A 1 -20.49 4.97 -7.17
C MET A 1 -20.28 6.38 -7.71
N SER A 2 -21.23 7.33 -7.61
CA SER A 2 -21.01 8.64 -8.25
C SER A 2 -21.88 9.82 -7.81
N ASP A 3 -23.03 9.62 -7.14
CA ASP A 3 -23.88 10.78 -6.82
C ASP A 3 -23.26 11.71 -5.78
N CYS A 4 -22.65 11.17 -4.71
CA CYS A 4 -21.93 11.98 -3.73
C CYS A 4 -20.70 12.68 -4.32
N LEU A 5 -20.05 12.06 -5.32
CA LEU A 5 -18.85 12.58 -5.98
C LEU A 5 -19.14 13.82 -6.84
N LYS A 6 -20.40 14.07 -7.19
CA LYS A 6 -20.82 15.32 -7.85
C LYS A 6 -20.68 16.55 -6.95
N TYR A 7 -20.70 16.35 -5.63
CA TYR A 7 -20.69 17.43 -4.64
C TYR A 7 -19.44 17.42 -3.76
N GLN A 8 -18.79 16.28 -3.59
CA GLN A 8 -17.63 16.13 -2.70
C GLN A 8 -16.45 15.52 -3.44
N LYS A 9 -15.31 16.22 -3.41
CA LYS A 9 -14.06 15.70 -3.95
C LYS A 9 -13.45 14.71 -2.96
N PRO A 10 -13.12 13.48 -3.38
CA PRO A 10 -12.40 12.52 -2.54
C PRO A 10 -11.09 13.09 -2.01
N ASN A 11 -10.69 12.61 -0.83
CA ASN A 11 -9.45 12.96 -0.18
C ASN A 11 -8.76 11.72 0.40
N LYS A 12 -7.66 11.92 1.12
CA LYS A 12 -6.89 10.81 1.70
C LYS A 12 -7.71 9.93 2.65
N THR A 13 -8.69 10.50 3.35
CA THR A 13 -9.57 9.74 4.25
C THR A 13 -10.44 8.75 3.47
N CYS A 14 -10.89 9.11 2.26
CA CYS A 14 -11.60 8.19 1.36
C CYS A 14 -10.72 6.97 1.02
N MET A 15 -9.43 7.19 0.72
CA MET A 15 -8.49 6.11 0.44
C MET A 15 -8.30 5.20 1.66
N THR A 16 -8.14 5.77 2.86
CA THR A 16 -8.05 4.98 4.10
C THR A 16 -9.29 4.11 4.31
N TYR A 17 -10.50 4.64 4.14
CA TYR A 17 -11.72 3.84 4.25
C TYR A 17 -11.86 2.79 3.15
N ALA A 18 -11.41 3.07 1.93
CA ALA A 18 -11.40 2.10 0.85
C ALA A 18 -10.49 0.90 1.18
N ILE A 19 -9.30 1.17 1.76
CA ILE A 19 -8.38 0.13 2.24
C ILE A 19 -9.01 -0.68 3.39
N ILE A 20 -9.57 -0.01 4.40
CA ILE A 20 -10.21 -0.67 5.55
C ILE A 20 -11.36 -1.57 5.11
N SER A 21 -12.15 -1.13 4.13
CA SER A 21 -13.31 -1.87 3.63
C SER A 21 -12.97 -2.92 2.57
N HIS A 22 -11.70 -3.11 2.22
CA HIS A 22 -11.26 -4.02 1.15
C HIS A 22 -11.94 -3.75 -0.20
N ASN A 23 -12.28 -2.47 -0.47
CA ASN A 23 -12.96 -2.07 -1.70
C ASN A 23 -11.93 -1.73 -2.79
N ILE A 24 -11.40 -2.77 -3.45
CA ILE A 24 -10.35 -2.63 -4.47
C ILE A 24 -10.75 -1.70 -5.62
N ASP A 25 -11.98 -1.80 -6.11
CA ASP A 25 -12.48 -0.96 -7.21
C ASP A 25 -12.41 0.52 -6.83
N PHE A 26 -12.75 0.85 -5.59
CA PHE A 26 -12.67 2.22 -5.11
C PHE A 26 -11.23 2.65 -4.85
N ILE A 27 -10.35 1.77 -4.36
CA ILE A 27 -8.92 2.05 -4.22
C ILE A 27 -8.31 2.41 -5.58
N THR A 28 -8.53 1.57 -6.60
CA THR A 28 -8.03 1.81 -7.96
C THR A 28 -8.62 3.08 -8.56
N PHE A 29 -9.91 3.33 -8.36
CA PHE A 29 -10.56 4.57 -8.79
C PHE A 29 -9.93 5.82 -8.15
N LEU A 30 -9.72 5.81 -6.83
CA LEU A 30 -9.13 6.94 -6.11
C LEU A 30 -7.68 7.20 -6.52
N MET A 31 -6.91 6.14 -6.79
CA MET A 31 -5.54 6.26 -7.23
C MET A 31 -5.46 6.81 -8.66
N ASN A 32 -6.22 6.26 -9.59
CA ASN A 32 -6.11 6.60 -11.02
C ASN A 32 -6.79 7.92 -11.37
N GLU A 33 -8.00 8.16 -10.85
CA GLU A 33 -8.80 9.34 -11.24
C GLU A 33 -8.47 10.59 -10.39
N TYR A 34 -7.99 10.39 -9.16
CA TYR A 34 -7.71 11.49 -8.23
C TYR A 34 -6.25 11.59 -7.78
N ASN A 35 -5.36 10.69 -8.23
CA ASN A 35 -3.95 10.64 -7.81
C ASN A 35 -3.78 10.58 -6.28
N ILE A 36 -4.75 9.97 -5.58
CA ILE A 36 -4.67 9.80 -4.13
C ILE A 36 -3.83 8.56 -3.86
N LYS A 37 -2.62 8.76 -3.32
CA LYS A 37 -1.67 7.67 -3.05
C LYS A 37 -2.17 6.74 -1.94
N ILE A 38 -1.95 5.44 -2.14
CA ILE A 38 -2.14 4.39 -1.14
C ILE A 38 -1.07 4.53 -0.04
N ASN A 39 -1.47 4.32 1.21
CA ASN A 39 -0.53 4.21 2.34
C ASN A 39 -0.37 2.74 2.73
N LEU A 40 0.81 2.17 2.44
CA LEU A 40 1.10 0.75 2.71
C LEU A 40 1.02 0.38 4.20
N GLU A 41 1.20 1.32 5.13
CA GLU A 41 1.01 1.06 6.56
C GLU A 41 -0.44 0.65 6.86
N PHE A 42 -1.42 1.30 6.20
CA PHE A 42 -2.82 0.90 6.32
C PHE A 42 -3.11 -0.42 5.59
N SER A 43 -2.49 -0.65 4.42
CA SER A 43 -2.62 -1.93 3.73
C SER A 43 -2.19 -3.10 4.62
N GLY A 44 -1.05 -2.97 5.31
CA GLY A 44 -0.57 -3.97 6.27
C GLY A 44 -1.46 -4.07 7.52
N MET A 45 -1.76 -2.95 8.19
CA MET A 45 -2.57 -2.92 9.42
C MET A 45 -3.96 -3.56 9.26
N PHE A 46 -4.57 -3.41 8.08
CA PHE A 46 -5.88 -3.98 7.76
C PHE A 46 -5.81 -5.27 6.92
N ASN A 47 -4.60 -5.83 6.77
CA ASN A 47 -4.30 -7.04 6.01
C ASN A 47 -4.91 -7.04 4.58
N ASN A 48 -4.92 -5.88 3.93
CA ASN A 48 -5.44 -5.68 2.59
C ASN A 48 -4.29 -5.80 1.58
N LEU A 49 -3.99 -7.04 1.22
CA LEU A 49 -2.91 -7.38 0.29
C LEU A 49 -3.21 -6.84 -1.12
N GLU A 50 -4.47 -6.81 -1.52
CA GLU A 50 -4.91 -6.28 -2.82
C GLU A 50 -4.50 -4.82 -3.00
N SER A 51 -4.71 -3.99 -1.97
CA SER A 51 -4.30 -2.58 -1.98
C SER A 51 -2.79 -2.40 -2.05
N PHE A 52 -2.03 -3.30 -1.42
CA PHE A 52 -0.58 -3.34 -1.51
C PHE A 52 -0.12 -3.68 -2.94
N LEU A 53 -0.77 -4.67 -3.57
CA LEU A 53 -0.46 -5.05 -4.95
C LEU A 53 -0.84 -3.97 -5.96
N VAL A 54 -1.96 -3.27 -5.77
CA VAL A 54 -2.32 -2.08 -6.58
C VAL A 54 -1.26 -0.98 -6.43
N TYR A 55 -0.77 -0.72 -5.22
CA TYR A 55 0.33 0.23 -5.03
C TYR A 55 1.58 -0.20 -5.80
N PHE A 56 1.95 -1.48 -5.70
CA PHE A 56 3.14 -2.01 -6.38
C PHE A 56 3.02 -1.88 -7.91
N ASP A 57 1.91 -2.36 -8.48
CA ASP A 57 1.61 -2.30 -9.92
C ASP A 57 1.73 -0.87 -10.49
N GLN A 58 1.25 0.12 -9.74
CA GLN A 58 1.21 1.50 -10.21
C GLN A 58 2.48 2.31 -9.96
N THR A 59 3.36 1.86 -9.06
CA THR A 59 4.54 2.65 -8.65
C THR A 59 5.87 1.98 -8.97
N ASP A 60 5.88 0.67 -9.14
CA ASP A 60 7.09 -0.16 -9.30
C ASP A 60 8.13 0.09 -8.17
N ASP A 61 7.66 0.50 -6.99
CA ASP A 61 8.51 0.89 -5.86
C ASP A 61 8.91 -0.35 -5.03
N PHE A 62 9.82 -1.13 -5.60
CA PHE A 62 10.33 -2.37 -5.01
C PHE A 62 10.87 -2.18 -3.58
N ASN A 63 11.65 -1.13 -3.34
CA ASN A 63 12.26 -0.88 -2.02
C ASN A 63 11.20 -0.63 -0.95
N LYS A 64 10.20 0.18 -1.27
CA LYS A 64 9.13 0.45 -0.31
C LYS A 64 8.23 -0.77 -0.14
N CYS A 65 7.91 -1.50 -1.20
CA CYS A 65 7.17 -2.76 -1.09
C CYS A 65 7.92 -3.78 -0.23
N PHE A 66 9.24 -3.90 -0.38
CA PHE A 66 10.08 -4.73 0.49
C PHE A 66 10.04 -4.31 1.96
N VAL A 67 10.12 -3.01 2.25
CA VAL A 67 10.04 -2.52 3.64
C VAL A 67 8.73 -2.94 4.30
N PHE A 68 7.60 -2.85 3.59
CA PHE A 68 6.27 -3.12 4.16
C PHE A 68 5.79 -4.59 4.01
N SER A 69 6.42 -5.42 3.18
CA SER A 69 6.00 -6.81 2.95
C SER A 69 5.97 -7.69 4.20
N PRO A 70 6.83 -7.53 5.23
CA PRO A 70 6.79 -8.38 6.42
C PRO A 70 5.49 -8.30 7.20
N ILE A 71 4.76 -7.17 7.14
CA ILE A 71 3.51 -6.96 7.90
C ILE A 71 2.44 -8.01 7.54
N PHE A 72 2.47 -8.52 6.31
CA PHE A 72 1.50 -9.52 5.84
C PHE A 72 1.81 -10.94 6.35
N ASN A 73 2.97 -11.17 6.98
CA ASN A 73 3.43 -12.50 7.39
C ASN A 73 3.42 -13.53 6.25
N ILE A 74 3.80 -13.08 5.04
CA ILE A 74 3.93 -13.92 3.85
C ILE A 74 5.41 -13.96 3.45
N PRO A 75 6.19 -14.97 3.88
CA PRO A 75 7.63 -15.04 3.59
C PRO A 75 7.95 -14.98 2.10
N SER A 76 7.15 -15.64 1.26
CA SER A 76 7.33 -15.65 -0.19
C SER A 76 7.16 -14.27 -0.84
N LEU A 77 6.40 -13.36 -0.22
CA LEU A 77 6.28 -11.97 -0.68
C LEU A 77 7.58 -11.20 -0.42
N CYS A 78 8.19 -11.37 0.75
CA CYS A 78 9.51 -10.81 1.06
C CYS A 78 10.59 -11.40 0.14
N GLU A 79 10.57 -12.72 -0.08
CA GLU A 79 11.50 -13.41 -0.99
C GLU A 79 11.37 -12.90 -2.44
N TYR A 80 10.14 -12.66 -2.91
CA TYR A 80 9.89 -12.07 -4.22
C TYR A 80 10.63 -10.73 -4.35
N PHE A 81 10.43 -9.79 -3.41
CA PHE A 81 11.11 -8.50 -3.51
C PHE A 81 12.63 -8.61 -3.34
N LEU A 82 13.13 -9.50 -2.46
CA LEU A 82 14.56 -9.77 -2.31
C LEU A 82 15.20 -10.24 -3.62
N SER A 83 14.52 -11.13 -4.36
CA SER A 83 15.01 -11.63 -5.65
C SER A 83 15.14 -10.56 -6.73
N HIS A 84 14.52 -9.39 -6.55
CA HIS A 84 14.59 -8.25 -7.47
C HIS A 84 15.64 -7.19 -7.08
N GLY A 85 16.55 -7.52 -6.14
CA GLY A 85 17.72 -6.68 -5.85
C GLY A 85 17.40 -5.41 -5.06
N VAL A 86 16.38 -5.45 -4.20
CA VAL A 86 16.04 -4.35 -3.28
C VAL A 86 17.19 -4.00 -2.33
N GLU A 87 17.22 -2.73 -1.92
CA GLU A 87 18.14 -2.25 -0.90
C GLU A 87 17.74 -2.81 0.47
N ILE A 88 18.55 -3.71 1.03
CA ILE A 88 18.27 -4.37 2.32
C ILE A 88 18.13 -3.38 3.49
N ASN A 89 18.78 -2.23 3.37
CA ASN A 89 18.76 -1.14 4.35
C ASN A 89 17.75 -0.03 4.00
N ALA A 90 16.86 -0.28 3.04
CA ALA A 90 15.81 0.66 2.66
C ALA A 90 15.01 1.10 3.90
N LYS A 91 14.60 2.37 3.86
CA LYS A 91 13.82 3.01 4.92
C LYS A 91 12.58 3.66 4.33
N ASP A 92 11.48 3.62 5.08
CA ASP A 92 10.32 4.43 4.75
C ASP A 92 10.58 5.93 5.04
N LYS A 93 9.56 6.76 4.79
CA LYS A 93 9.61 8.21 5.05
C LYS A 93 9.82 8.58 6.53
N TYR A 94 9.68 7.63 7.45
CA TYR A 94 9.88 7.79 8.89
C TYR A 94 11.19 7.14 9.37
N GLY A 95 12.00 6.59 8.48
CA GLY A 95 13.23 5.90 8.83
C GLY A 95 13.04 4.44 9.27
N LYS A 96 11.82 3.89 9.19
CA LYS A 96 11.51 2.51 9.57
C LYS A 96 12.07 1.54 8.52
N THR A 97 12.74 0.49 8.99
CA THR A 97 13.33 -0.56 8.15
C THR A 97 12.40 -1.77 8.03
N VAL A 98 12.76 -2.72 7.16
CA VAL A 98 12.07 -4.01 7.04
C VAL A 98 12.00 -4.77 8.38
N LEU A 99 13.05 -4.70 9.21
CA LEU A 99 13.08 -5.34 10.54
C LEU A 99 12.10 -4.68 11.51
N TYR A 100 11.93 -3.36 11.42
CA TYR A 100 10.92 -2.66 12.22
C TYR A 100 9.51 -3.13 11.83
N MET A 101 9.23 -3.21 10.53
CA MET A 101 7.91 -3.63 10.04
C MET A 101 7.60 -5.09 10.38
N ALA A 102 8.60 -5.98 10.44
CA ALA A 102 8.43 -7.37 10.87
C ALA A 102 8.07 -7.54 12.35
N ALA A 103 8.30 -6.51 13.18
CA ALA A 103 8.03 -6.52 14.62
C ALA A 103 6.72 -5.80 15.00
N CYS A 104 6.06 -5.13 14.04
CA CYS A 104 4.75 -4.49 14.23
C CYS A 104 3.61 -5.49 14.04
#